data_AF-A0A1C5YWY8-F1
#
_entry.id   AF-A0A1C5YWY8-F1
#
_cell.length_a   1.000
_cell.length_b   1.000
_cell.length_c   1.000
_cell.angle_alpha   90.00
_cell.angle_beta   90.00
_cell.angle_gamma   90.00
#
_symmetry.space_group_name_H-M   'P 1'
#
loop_
_entity.id
_entity.type
_entity.pdbx_description
1 polymer ?
#
loop_
_entity_poly.entity_id
_entity_poly.type
_entity_poly.pdbx_seq_one_letter_code
_entity_poly.pdbx_strand_id
1 'polypeptide(L)' 'MDKNKVKCPFCGHEQKVQYTPDAKCRGVFIRCQGRHCKKEFEIKINQDK' A
#
# COMPACT_ATOMS: atom_id res chain seq x y z
N MET A 1 2.93 2.59 -18.71
CA MET A 1 3.21 1.66 -17.61
C MET A 1 2.16 1.89 -16.54
N ASP A 2 1.18 1.01 -16.45
CA ASP A 2 0.11 1.12 -15.45
C ASP A 2 0.69 0.86 -14.06
N LYS A 3 0.62 1.88 -13.19
CA LYS A 3 1.08 1.80 -11.81
C LYS A 3 -0.14 1.89 -10.90
N ASN A 4 -0.32 0.88 -10.05
CA ASN A 4 -1.38 0.86 -9.06
C ASN A 4 -0.90 1.57 -7.79
N LYS A 5 -1.80 2.27 -7.12
CA LYS A 5 -1.52 2.89 -5.81
C LYS A 5 -1.90 1.94 -4.68
N VAL A 6 -1.09 1.94 -3.63
CA VAL A 6 -1.43 1.26 -2.39
C VAL A 6 -2.52 2.04 -1.67
N LYS A 7 -3.56 1.35 -1.21
CA LYS A 7 -4.62 1.94 -0.39
C LYS A 7 -4.42 1.55 1.06
N CYS A 8 -4.66 2.49 1.97
CA CYS A 8 -4.66 2.18 3.39
C CYS A 8 -5.85 1.25 3.73
N PRO A 9 -5.61 0.11 4.38
CA PRO A 9 -6.68 -0.83 4.74
C PRO A 9 -7.61 -0.26 5.83
N PHE A 10 -7.19 0.78 6.55
CA PHE A 10 -7.97 1.36 7.65
C PHE A 10 -8.86 2.53 7.23
N CYS A 11 -8.43 3.35 6.27
CA CYS A 11 -9.14 4.58 5.91
C CYS A 11 -9.38 4.74 4.41
N GLY A 12 -8.96 3.77 3.59
CA GLY A 12 -9.10 3.81 2.13
C GLY A 12 -8.24 4.86 1.43
N HIS A 13 -7.51 5.71 2.16
CA HIS A 13 -6.69 6.77 1.57
C HIS A 13 -5.59 6.18 0.69
N GLU A 14 -5.48 6.71 -0.52
CA GLU A 14 -4.40 6.35 -1.44
C GLU A 14 -3.06 6.87 -0.90
N GLN A 15 -2.10 5.96 -0.80
CA GLN A 15 -0.75 6.30 -0.38
C GLN A 15 0.08 6.72 -1.59
N LYS A 16 1.17 7.46 -1.35
CA LYS A 16 2.17 7.78 -2.39
C LYS A 16 3.01 6.57 -2.84
N VAL A 17 2.69 5.36 -2.36
CA VAL A 17 3.36 4.13 -2.77
C VAL A 17 2.65 3.58 -4.01
N GLN A 18 3.44 3.34 -5.06
CA GLN A 18 2.98 2.80 -6.32
C GLN A 18 3.69 1.48 -6.60
N TYR A 19 2.99 0.55 -7.26
CA TYR A 19 3.53 -0.74 -7.65
C TYR A 19 3.03 -1.15 -9.03
N THR A 20 3.82 -1.96 -9.73
CA THR A 20 3.44 -2.55 -11.00
C THR A 20 2.59 -3.81 -10.78
N PRO A 21 1.76 -4.25 -11.75
CA PRO A 21 0.87 -5.40 -11.58
C PRO A 21 1.57 -6.73 -11.28
N ASP A 22 2.85 -6.84 -11.62
CA ASP A 22 3.74 -7.99 -11.43
C ASP A 22 4.59 -7.90 -10.15
N ALA A 23 4.59 -6.76 -9.45
CA ALA A 23 5.36 -6.58 -8.23
C ALA A 23 4.90 -7.56 -7.13
N LYS A 24 5.83 -8.18 -6.41
CA LYS A 24 5.59 -8.99 -5.22
C LYS A 24 6.34 -8.38 -4.05
N CYS A 25 5.62 -8.07 -2.96
CA CYS A 25 6.23 -7.38 -1.82
C CYS A 25 5.61 -7.85 -0.49
N ARG A 26 6.47 -8.06 0.52
CA ARG A 26 6.14 -8.39 1.91
C ARG A 26 7.16 -7.76 2.86
N GLY A 27 6.78 -7.57 4.12
CA GLY A 27 7.67 -7.01 5.15
C GLY A 27 7.93 -5.51 5.01
N VAL A 28 7.15 -4.80 4.17
CA VAL A 28 7.22 -3.35 4.05
C VAL A 28 6.09 -2.73 4.86
N PHE A 29 6.46 -1.98 5.88
CA PHE A 29 5.52 -1.27 6.74
C PHE A 29 5.51 0.21 6.38
N ILE A 30 4.32 0.78 6.25
CA ILE A 30 4.15 2.20 6.06
C ILE A 30 3.17 2.77 7.05
N ARG A 31 3.43 4.02 7.43
CA ARG A 31 2.47 4.84 8.13
C ARG A 31 1.54 5.51 7.14
N CYS A 32 0.23 5.40 7.36
CA CYS A 32 -0.78 6.05 6.54
C CYS A 32 -0.55 7.57 6.51
N GLN A 33 -0.45 8.13 5.30
CA GLN A 33 -0.26 9.57 5.04
C GLN A 33 -1.54 10.40 5.22
N GLY A 34 -2.69 9.74 5.43
CA GLY A 34 -3.94 10.41 5.78
C GLY A 34 -3.83 11.04 7.17
N ARG A 35 -4.02 12.36 7.25
CA ARG A 35 -3.87 13.15 8.50
C ARG A 35 -4.67 12.59 9.68
N HIS A 36 -5.81 11.97 9.42
CA HIS A 36 -6.73 11.41 10.42
C HIS A 36 -6.41 9.95 10.80
N CYS A 37 -5.70 9.20 9.97
CA CYS A 37 -5.47 7.77 10.20
C CYS A 37 -4.16 7.55 10.95
N LYS A 38 -3.02 7.96 10.37
CA LYS A 38 -1.66 7.83 10.93
C LYS A 38 -1.28 6.43 11.45
N LYS A 39 -2.08 5.38 11.16
CA LYS A 39 -1.83 3.99 11.53
C LYS A 39 -0.73 3.39 10.66
N GLU A 40 0.01 2.45 11.23
CA GLU A 40 1.00 1.66 10.51
C GLU A 40 0.39 0.35 10.02
N PHE A 41 0.72 -0.05 8.80
CA PHE A 41 0.29 -1.33 8.23
C PHE A 41 1.32 -1.89 7.27
N GLU A 42 1.30 -3.20 7.11
CA GLU A 42 2.09 -3.91 6.11
C GLU A 42 1.45 -3.77 4.73
N ILE A 43 2.26 -3.45 3.73
CA ILE A 43 1.88 -3.51 2.32
C ILE A 43 2.10 -4.94 1.84
N LYS A 44 0.99 -5.64 1.54
CA LYS A 44 1.00 -6.96 0.91
C LYS A 44 0.58 -6.84 -0.55
N ILE A 45 1.51 -7.11 -1.48
CA ILE A 45 1.23 -7.06 -2.93
C ILE A 45 1.46 -8.45 -3.52
N ASN A 46 0.45 -8.96 -4.24
CA ASN A 46 0.48 -10.19 -5.05
C ASN A 46 1.13 -11.40 -4.34
N GLN A 47 0.79 -11.63 -3.06
CA GLN A 47 1.32 -12.78 -2.31
C GLN A 47 0.81 -14.12 -2.86
N ASP A 48 -0.41 -14.13 -3.42
CA ASP A 48 -1.10 -15.36 -3.85
C ASP A 48 -1.07 -15.59 -5.37
N LYS A 49 -0.26 -14.82 -6.09
CA LYS A 49 -0.13 -14.90 -7.56
C LYS A 49 1.14 -15.62 -7.99
#